data_AF-A0A6B0WYV1-F1
#
_entry.id   AF-A0A6B0WYV1-F1
#
_cell.length_a   1.000
_cell.length_b   1.000
_cell.length_c   1.000
_cell.angle_alpha   90.00
_cell.angle_beta   90.00
_cell.angle_gamma   90.00
#
_symmetry.space_group_name_H-M   'P 1'
#
loop_
_entity.id
_entity.type
_entity.pdbx_description
1 polymer ?
#
loop_
_entity_poly.entity_id
_entity_poly.type
_entity_poly.pdbx_seq_one_letter_code
_entity_poly.pdbx_strand_id
1 'polypeptide(L)'
;SSIPINAGYKVILYLPIGGKAQVKGSYSLEEPTKQITARDVVDKKTLKAFVEAAKEYAKNFPLSEDIEAEFRQEGGRWKHESIYLAVLNSEGVIVYHAANADLEGQNLINFEDPNGVKYVQELIAAAAAGGGFVAYYFDNPAVDENGDGELTGDPIGSPKISYAIPITDSQTGMGLTFLSGFYPKVKE
;
A
#
# COMPACT_ATOMS: atom_id res chain seq x y z
N SER A 1 -19.98 -6.57 45.04
CA SER A 1 -19.43 -7.63 44.18
C SER A 1 -18.72 -6.96 43.02
N SER A 2 -17.40 -7.07 42.91
CA SER A 2 -16.64 -6.63 41.75
C SER A 2 -16.58 -7.79 40.74
N ILE A 3 -16.84 -7.50 39.47
CA ILE A 3 -16.66 -8.47 38.38
C ILE A 3 -15.27 -8.16 37.78
N PRO A 4 -14.32 -9.10 37.76
CA PRO A 4 -13.07 -8.91 37.05
C PRO A 4 -13.35 -8.78 35.55
N ILE A 5 -12.90 -7.69 34.94
CA ILE A 5 -12.94 -7.48 33.50
C ILE A 5 -11.67 -8.13 32.91
N ASN A 6 -11.84 -9.13 32.06
CA ASN A 6 -10.75 -9.68 31.26
C ASN A 6 -10.29 -8.63 30.23
N ALA A 7 -8.98 -8.56 29.98
CA ALA A 7 -8.42 -7.72 28.92
C ALA A 7 -9.06 -8.08 27.56
N GLY A 8 -9.41 -7.07 26.76
CA GLY A 8 -10.03 -7.25 25.42
C GLY A 8 -11.54 -7.01 25.34
N TYR A 9 -12.19 -6.53 26.40
CA TYR A 9 -13.62 -6.17 26.37
C TYR A 9 -13.82 -4.69 26.74
N LYS A 10 -14.66 -3.97 25.99
CA LYS A 10 -15.14 -2.63 26.37
C LYS A 10 -16.55 -2.72 26.94
N VAL A 11 -16.75 -2.17 28.12
CA VAL A 11 -18.07 -2.13 28.80
C VAL A 11 -18.63 -0.71 28.75
N ILE A 12 -19.86 -0.55 28.27
CA ILE A 12 -20.60 0.70 28.36
C ILE A 12 -21.51 0.62 29.59
N LEU A 13 -21.32 1.55 30.53
CA LEU A 13 -22.14 1.68 31.73
C LEU A 13 -23.02 2.93 31.62
N TYR A 14 -24.32 2.76 31.81
CA TYR A 14 -25.23 3.87 32.03
C TYR A 14 -25.45 4.07 33.52
N LEU A 15 -25.18 5.28 34.00
CA LEU A 15 -25.38 5.67 35.39
C LEU A 15 -26.58 6.63 35.46
N PRO A 16 -27.80 6.14 35.78
CA PRO A 16 -28.87 7.04 36.19
C PRO A 16 -28.50 7.68 37.53
N ILE A 17 -28.73 8.99 37.66
CA ILE A 17 -28.50 9.73 38.91
C ILE A 17 -29.36 9.09 40.01
N GLY A 18 -28.72 8.48 41.01
CA GLY A 18 -29.36 7.83 42.16
C GLY A 18 -29.71 6.34 42.02
N GLY A 19 -29.29 5.65 40.94
CA GLY A 19 -29.59 4.23 40.71
C GLY A 19 -28.38 3.29 40.63
N LYS A 20 -28.61 1.98 40.73
CA LYS A 20 -27.59 0.95 40.50
C LYS A 20 -27.28 0.83 39.01
N ALA A 21 -25.99 0.84 38.65
CA ALA A 21 -25.54 0.64 37.27
C ALA A 21 -25.96 -0.76 36.76
N GLN A 22 -26.39 -0.85 35.50
CA GLN A 22 -26.66 -2.12 34.81
C GLN A 22 -25.71 -2.29 33.63
N VAL A 23 -25.15 -3.49 33.48
CA VAL A 23 -24.37 -3.88 32.30
C VAL A 23 -25.37 -4.32 31.22
N LYS A 24 -25.44 -3.58 30.11
CA LYS A 24 -26.38 -3.88 29.00
C LYS A 24 -25.77 -4.77 27.91
N GLY A 25 -24.50 -5.12 28.03
CA GLY A 25 -23.80 -6.01 27.11
C GLY A 25 -22.29 -5.98 27.30
N SER A 26 -21.64 -7.06 26.87
CA SER A 26 -20.20 -7.15 26.69
C SER A 26 -19.95 -7.53 25.24
N TYR A 27 -19.09 -6.79 24.56
CA TYR A 27 -18.67 -7.11 23.20
C TYR A 27 -17.19 -7.47 23.23
N SER A 28 -16.84 -8.57 22.58
CA SER A 28 -15.44 -8.90 22.34
C SER A 28 -14.87 -7.80 21.46
N LEU A 29 -13.83 -7.13 21.93
CA LEU A 29 -12.94 -6.47 20.98
C LEU A 29 -12.21 -7.63 20.32
N GLU A 30 -12.38 -7.82 19.02
CA GLU A 30 -11.39 -8.60 18.30
C GLU A 30 -10.04 -7.97 18.61
N GLU A 31 -9.05 -8.77 19.01
CA GLU A 31 -7.69 -8.24 19.16
C GLU A 31 -7.36 -7.49 17.87
N PRO A 32 -6.84 -6.25 17.93
CA PRO A 32 -6.54 -5.50 16.72
C PRO A 32 -5.64 -6.40 15.87
N THR A 33 -6.19 -6.90 14.77
CA THR A 33 -5.50 -7.79 13.83
C THR A 33 -4.14 -7.16 13.59
N LYS A 34 -3.05 -7.86 13.94
CA LYS A 34 -1.67 -7.33 13.84
C LYS A 34 -1.58 -6.53 12.54
N GLN A 35 -1.49 -5.21 12.66
CA GLN A 35 -1.58 -4.33 11.51
C GLN A 35 -0.33 -4.53 10.67
N ILE A 36 -0.51 -4.99 9.42
CA ILE A 36 0.61 -5.21 8.50
C ILE A 36 1.32 -3.89 8.21
N THR A 37 2.65 -3.94 8.13
CA THR A 37 3.54 -2.82 7.83
C THR A 37 4.43 -3.15 6.62
N ALA A 38 5.11 -2.16 6.07
CA ALA A 38 6.07 -2.33 4.99
C ALA A 38 7.16 -3.37 5.33
N ARG A 39 7.57 -3.47 6.60
CA ARG A 39 8.53 -4.47 7.10
C ARG A 39 8.04 -5.91 7.05
N ASP A 40 6.73 -6.12 7.07
CA ASP A 40 6.14 -7.45 7.02
C ASP A 40 6.02 -7.98 5.58
N VAL A 41 6.30 -7.16 4.56
CA VAL A 41 6.22 -7.54 3.14
C VAL A 41 7.44 -8.35 2.72
N VAL A 42 7.25 -9.67 2.60
CA VAL A 42 8.32 -10.62 2.23
C VAL A 42 7.94 -11.56 1.10
N ASP A 43 6.66 -11.59 0.73
CA ASP A 43 6.11 -12.45 -0.31
C ASP A 43 4.83 -11.85 -0.93
N LYS A 44 4.26 -12.55 -1.92
CA LYS A 44 3.02 -12.13 -2.59
C LYS A 44 1.83 -11.99 -1.61
N LYS A 45 1.74 -12.85 -0.59
CA LYS A 45 0.61 -12.87 0.34
C LYS A 45 0.64 -11.63 1.22
N THR A 46 1.80 -11.32 1.78
CA THR A 46 2.04 -10.14 2.62
C THR A 46 1.97 -8.84 1.81
N LEU A 47 2.48 -8.82 0.58
CA LEU A 47 2.33 -7.68 -0.33
C LEU A 47 0.86 -7.34 -0.59
N LYS A 48 0.04 -8.35 -0.93
CA LYS A 48 -1.39 -8.13 -1.17
C LYS A 48 -2.08 -7.54 0.06
N ALA A 49 -1.87 -8.14 1.23
CA ALA A 49 -2.44 -7.65 2.48
C ALA A 49 -2.00 -6.22 2.81
N PHE A 50 -0.74 -5.87 2.50
CA PHE A 50 -0.19 -4.54 2.71
C PHE A 50 -0.87 -3.49 1.83
N VAL A 51 -1.01 -3.74 0.53
CA VAL A 51 -1.66 -2.82 -0.41
C VAL A 51 -3.15 -2.66 -0.09
N GLU A 52 -3.85 -3.75 0.27
CA GLU A 52 -5.26 -3.69 0.69
C GLU A 52 -5.43 -2.88 1.97
N ALA A 53 -4.54 -3.06 2.96
CA ALA A 53 -4.56 -2.28 4.20
C ALA A 53 -4.26 -0.80 3.94
N ALA A 54 -3.33 -0.48 3.03
CA ALA A 54 -3.00 0.89 2.66
C ALA A 54 -4.16 1.58 1.94
N LYS A 55 -4.85 0.88 1.05
CA LYS A 55 -6.05 1.39 0.38
C LYS A 55 -7.16 1.71 1.38
N GLU A 56 -7.42 0.81 2.33
CA GLU A 56 -8.41 1.04 3.38
C GLU A 56 -8.02 2.21 4.28
N TYR A 57 -6.72 2.34 4.58
CA TYR A 57 -6.20 3.44 5.39
C TYR A 57 -6.37 4.81 4.72
N ALA A 58 -6.09 4.89 3.41
CA ALA A 58 -6.26 6.11 2.63
C ALA A 58 -7.72 6.59 2.63
N LYS A 59 -8.69 5.66 2.69
CA LYS A 59 -10.16 5.86 2.63
C LYS A 59 -10.67 6.48 1.33
N ASN A 60 -10.05 7.55 0.85
CA ASN A 60 -10.42 8.31 -0.34
C ASN A 60 -9.19 8.69 -1.16
N PHE A 61 -9.41 8.93 -2.44
CA PHE A 61 -8.46 9.62 -3.32
C PHE A 61 -9.10 10.91 -3.87
N PRO A 62 -8.35 12.01 -4.06
CA PRO A 62 -6.91 12.16 -3.82
C PRO A 62 -6.52 12.03 -2.33
N LEU A 63 -5.26 11.70 -2.07
CA LEU A 63 -4.73 11.60 -0.71
C LEU A 63 -4.73 12.98 -0.05
N SER A 64 -5.02 13.05 1.25
CA SER A 64 -4.75 14.27 2.02
C SER A 64 -3.27 14.40 2.32
N GLU A 65 -2.79 15.63 2.51
CA GLU A 65 -1.39 15.94 2.83
C GLU A 65 -0.83 15.07 3.99
N ASP A 66 -1.61 14.89 5.06
CA ASP A 66 -1.22 14.04 6.19
C ASP A 66 -0.97 12.57 5.79
N ILE A 67 -1.79 12.03 4.89
CA ILE A 67 -1.68 10.64 4.42
C ILE A 67 -0.51 10.53 3.44
N GLU A 68 -0.32 11.52 2.56
CA GLU A 68 0.85 11.58 1.68
C GLU A 68 2.16 11.60 2.48
N ALA A 69 2.22 12.42 3.54
CA ALA A 69 3.37 12.52 4.42
C ALA A 69 3.64 11.20 5.15
N GLU A 70 2.60 10.54 5.68
CA GLU A 70 2.74 9.24 6.34
C GLU A 70 3.19 8.14 5.37
N PHE A 71 2.68 8.15 4.14
CA PHE A 71 3.08 7.20 3.09
C PHE A 71 4.53 7.41 2.64
N ARG A 72 5.08 8.63 2.74
CA ARG A 72 6.49 8.95 2.43
C ARG A 72 7.45 8.72 3.59
N GLN A 73 6.97 8.53 4.81
CA GLN A 73 7.82 8.44 6.01
C GLN A 73 8.64 7.15 6.02
N GLU A 74 9.95 7.27 5.75
CA GLU A 74 10.88 6.14 5.80
C GLU A 74 10.93 5.50 7.20
N GLY A 75 10.93 4.17 7.23
CA GLY A 75 10.86 3.40 8.46
C GLY A 75 9.50 3.48 9.18
N GLY A 76 8.51 4.16 8.59
CA GLY A 76 7.14 4.20 9.06
C GLY A 76 6.36 2.93 8.74
N ARG A 77 5.03 3.02 8.80
CA ARG A 77 4.14 1.89 8.53
C ARG A 77 4.09 1.51 7.06
N TRP A 78 4.12 2.50 6.18
CA TRP A 78 3.82 2.35 4.75
C TRP A 78 5.05 2.43 3.84
N LYS A 79 6.21 2.73 4.43
CA LYS A 79 7.47 2.80 3.71
C LYS A 79 8.61 2.22 4.52
N HIS A 80 9.31 1.27 3.92
CA HIS A 80 10.56 0.76 4.46
C HIS A 80 11.42 0.20 3.33
N GLU A 81 12.62 0.74 3.19
CA GLU A 81 13.55 0.36 2.12
C GLU A 81 12.87 0.38 0.74
N SER A 82 12.80 -0.76 0.07
CA SER A 82 12.22 -0.92 -1.26
C SER A 82 10.70 -1.11 -1.28
N ILE A 83 10.04 -1.11 -0.12
CA ILE A 83 8.59 -1.26 0.01
C ILE A 83 7.97 0.11 0.16
N TYR A 84 7.21 0.55 -0.84
CA TYR A 84 6.56 1.85 -0.91
C TYR A 84 5.29 1.79 -1.77
N LEU A 85 4.42 2.80 -1.63
CA LEU A 85 3.16 2.90 -2.36
C LEU A 85 3.28 3.82 -3.59
N ALA A 86 2.55 3.50 -4.64
CA ALA A 86 2.44 4.32 -5.85
C ALA A 86 1.02 4.30 -6.43
N VAL A 87 0.68 5.34 -7.19
CA VAL A 87 -0.60 5.51 -7.87
C VAL A 87 -0.35 5.86 -9.33
N LEU A 88 -1.03 5.16 -10.24
CA LEU A 88 -1.03 5.46 -11.67
C LEU A 88 -2.46 5.84 -12.11
N ASN A 89 -2.58 6.77 -13.05
CA ASN A 89 -3.85 6.95 -13.76
C ASN A 89 -4.00 5.93 -14.92
N SER A 90 -5.17 5.89 -15.54
CA SER A 90 -5.47 5.01 -16.68
C SER A 90 -4.63 5.25 -17.94
N GLU A 91 -3.96 6.40 -18.04
CA GLU A 91 -3.10 6.77 -19.16
C GLU A 91 -1.62 6.42 -18.89
N GLY A 92 -1.31 5.78 -17.77
CA GLY A 92 0.05 5.41 -17.37
C GLY A 92 0.87 6.55 -16.78
N VAL A 93 0.22 7.65 -16.37
CA VAL A 93 0.87 8.75 -15.65
C VAL A 93 1.00 8.38 -14.17
N ILE A 94 2.17 8.60 -13.60
CA ILE A 94 2.40 8.48 -12.15
C ILE A 94 1.75 9.67 -11.45
N VAL A 95 0.72 9.40 -10.65
CA VAL A 95 -0.01 10.40 -9.87
C VAL A 95 0.64 10.61 -8.50
N TYR A 96 1.21 9.56 -7.93
CA TYR A 96 1.88 9.59 -6.64
C TYR A 96 2.92 8.49 -6.54
N HIS A 97 4.08 8.78 -5.97
CA HIS A 97 5.15 7.81 -5.79
C HIS A 97 5.94 8.07 -4.49
N ALA A 98 5.69 7.25 -3.46
CA ALA A 98 6.18 7.50 -2.10
C ALA A 98 7.72 7.44 -1.94
N ALA A 99 8.42 6.75 -2.84
CA ALA A 99 9.88 6.66 -2.79
C ALA A 99 10.59 7.80 -3.51
N ASN A 100 10.04 8.26 -4.63
CA ASN A 100 10.66 9.26 -5.50
C ASN A 100 9.57 10.15 -6.12
N ALA A 101 9.44 11.39 -5.65
CA ALA A 101 8.43 12.34 -6.12
C ALA A 101 8.74 12.91 -7.51
N ASP A 102 10.00 12.86 -7.98
CA ASP A 102 10.39 13.39 -9.29
C ASP A 102 9.83 12.56 -10.46
N LEU A 103 9.32 11.36 -10.17
CA LEU A 103 8.60 10.51 -11.12
C LEU A 103 7.14 10.95 -11.32
N GLU A 104 6.58 11.77 -10.44
CA GLU A 104 5.18 12.21 -10.52
C GLU A 104 4.97 13.12 -11.74
N GLY A 105 3.87 12.88 -12.47
CA GLY A 105 3.56 13.53 -13.74
C GLY A 105 4.22 12.88 -14.96
N GLN A 106 5.17 11.95 -14.79
CA GLN A 106 5.75 11.22 -15.91
C GLN A 106 4.79 10.15 -16.44
N ASN A 107 4.73 10.01 -17.77
CA ASN A 107 3.94 8.98 -18.43
C ASN A 107 4.82 7.80 -18.85
N LEU A 108 4.55 6.64 -18.28
CA LEU A 108 5.31 5.41 -18.50
C LEU A 108 4.50 4.33 -19.26
N ILE A 109 3.39 4.69 -19.90
CA ILE A 109 2.49 3.72 -20.55
C ILE A 109 3.18 2.85 -21.61
N ASN A 110 4.22 3.37 -22.27
CA ASN A 110 4.98 2.67 -23.29
C ASN A 110 6.37 2.24 -22.83
N PHE A 111 6.72 2.46 -21.56
CA PHE A 111 8.01 2.05 -21.04
C PHE A 111 8.08 0.53 -20.95
N GLU A 112 9.16 -0.05 -21.46
CA GLU A 112 9.41 -1.49 -21.49
C GLU A 112 10.56 -1.81 -20.54
N ASP A 113 10.42 -2.90 -19.78
CA ASP A 113 11.55 -3.45 -19.05
C ASP A 113 12.56 -4.13 -20.03
N PRO A 114 13.76 -4.55 -19.57
CA PRO A 114 14.75 -5.21 -20.42
C PRO A 114 14.26 -6.48 -21.16
N ASN A 115 13.13 -7.07 -20.77
CA ASN A 115 12.52 -8.22 -21.44
C ASN A 115 11.38 -7.83 -22.40
N GLY A 116 11.14 -6.53 -22.61
CA GLY A 116 10.06 -6.01 -23.46
C GLY A 116 8.70 -5.95 -22.76
N VAL A 117 8.63 -6.11 -21.43
CA VAL A 117 7.37 -6.07 -20.69
C VAL A 117 6.94 -4.62 -20.46
N LYS A 118 5.77 -4.25 -21.00
CA LYS A 118 5.11 -2.96 -20.72
C LYS A 118 4.39 -2.99 -19.36
N TYR A 119 5.17 -3.03 -18.29
CA TYR A 119 4.65 -3.32 -16.95
C TYR A 119 3.58 -2.33 -16.48
N VAL A 120 3.59 -1.08 -16.93
CA VAL A 120 2.54 -0.10 -16.60
C VAL A 120 1.18 -0.51 -17.18
N GLN A 121 1.16 -1.01 -18.42
CA GLN A 121 -0.07 -1.52 -19.05
C GLN A 121 -0.58 -2.74 -18.30
N GLU A 122 0.32 -3.66 -17.93
CA GLU A 122 -0.01 -4.86 -17.15
C GLU A 122 -0.56 -4.52 -15.76
N LEU A 123 0.01 -3.53 -15.07
CA LEU A 123 -0.47 -3.06 -13.77
C LEU A 123 -1.86 -2.43 -13.85
N ILE A 124 -2.12 -1.62 -14.89
CA ILE A 124 -3.44 -1.05 -15.15
C ILE A 124 -4.45 -2.15 -15.46
N ALA A 125 -4.09 -3.12 -16.30
CA ALA A 125 -4.96 -4.25 -16.63
C ALA A 125 -5.27 -5.10 -15.38
N ALA A 126 -4.27 -5.37 -14.54
CA ALA A 126 -4.45 -6.10 -13.29
C ALA A 126 -5.40 -5.38 -12.31
N ALA A 127 -5.26 -4.06 -12.16
CA ALA A 127 -6.17 -3.26 -11.35
C ALA A 127 -7.60 -3.25 -11.95
N ALA A 128 -7.73 -3.08 -13.27
CA ALA A 128 -9.03 -3.12 -13.95
C ALA A 128 -9.76 -4.47 -13.78
N ALA A 129 -9.01 -5.57 -13.64
CA ALA A 129 -9.55 -6.91 -13.36
C ALA A 129 -9.95 -7.13 -11.87
N GLY A 130 -9.88 -6.10 -11.02
CA GLY A 130 -10.19 -6.19 -9.59
C GLY A 130 -8.98 -6.45 -8.69
N GLY A 131 -7.80 -6.59 -9.28
CA GLY A 131 -6.52 -6.71 -8.58
C GLY A 131 -5.68 -7.88 -9.07
N GLY A 132 -4.35 -7.71 -9.11
CA GLY A 132 -3.46 -8.75 -9.61
C GLY A 132 -1.97 -8.48 -9.37
N PHE A 133 -1.18 -9.53 -9.53
CA PHE A 133 0.29 -9.46 -9.44
C PHE A 133 0.90 -9.31 -10.82
N VAL A 134 1.90 -8.44 -10.94
CA VAL A 134 2.71 -8.25 -12.15
C VAL A 134 4.18 -8.43 -11.78
N ALA A 135 4.89 -9.24 -12.56
CA ALA A 135 6.32 -9.44 -12.43
C ALA A 135 7.03 -8.77 -13.61
N TYR A 136 8.05 -7.98 -13.31
CA TYR A 136 8.79 -7.17 -14.27
C TYR A 136 10.15 -6.80 -13.70
N TYR A 137 11.02 -6.23 -14.52
CA TYR A 137 12.29 -5.69 -14.08
C TYR A 137 12.18 -4.18 -13.86
N PHE A 138 12.76 -3.71 -12.77
CA PHE A 138 12.73 -2.29 -12.40
C PHE A 138 13.98 -1.91 -11.63
N ASP A 139 14.35 -0.64 -11.69
CA ASP A 139 15.51 -0.11 -10.97
C ASP A 139 15.31 -0.33 -9.46
N ASN A 140 16.29 -0.96 -8.82
CA ASN A 140 16.24 -1.26 -7.40
C ASN A 140 17.02 -0.20 -6.63
N PRO A 141 16.35 0.67 -5.85
CA PRO A 141 17.03 1.74 -5.12
C PRO A 141 18.00 1.22 -4.04
N ALA A 142 17.97 -0.08 -3.71
CA ALA A 142 18.92 -0.71 -2.79
C ALA A 142 20.19 -1.27 -3.47
N VAL A 143 20.25 -1.32 -4.81
CA VAL A 143 21.36 -1.94 -5.56
C VAL A 143 22.00 -0.98 -6.58
N ASP A 144 21.25 0.00 -7.07
CA ASP A 144 21.78 1.05 -7.93
C ASP A 144 22.81 1.91 -7.16
N GLU A 145 24.05 1.93 -7.66
CA GLU A 145 25.17 2.69 -7.11
C GLU A 145 25.00 4.21 -7.23
N ASN A 146 24.09 4.68 -8.08
CA ASN A 146 23.71 6.09 -8.20
C ASN A 146 22.53 6.45 -7.28
N GLY A 147 21.71 5.47 -6.88
CA GLY A 147 20.68 5.60 -5.85
C GLY A 147 19.64 6.70 -6.06
N ASP A 148 19.56 7.29 -7.25
CA ASP A 148 18.72 8.43 -7.56
C ASP A 148 17.35 8.04 -8.12
N GLY A 149 17.17 6.76 -8.48
CA GLY A 149 15.91 6.26 -9.04
C GLY A 149 15.61 6.88 -10.39
N GLU A 150 16.64 7.28 -11.14
CA GLU A 150 16.51 7.68 -12.54
C GLU A 150 16.05 6.47 -13.37
N LEU A 151 15.06 6.67 -14.25
CA LEU A 151 14.56 5.66 -15.17
C LEU A 151 15.60 5.44 -16.28
N THR A 152 16.74 4.85 -15.94
CA THR A 152 17.92 4.80 -16.82
C THR A 152 17.78 3.74 -17.90
N GLY A 153 16.79 2.85 -17.80
CA GLY A 153 16.68 1.70 -18.69
C GLY A 153 17.90 0.77 -18.54
N ASP A 154 18.47 0.70 -17.33
CA ASP A 154 19.62 -0.15 -17.01
C ASP A 154 19.37 -1.58 -17.55
N PRO A 155 20.23 -2.12 -18.43
CA PRO A 155 19.97 -3.36 -19.16
C PRO A 155 19.72 -4.60 -18.29
N ILE A 156 19.96 -4.53 -16.99
CA ILE A 156 19.80 -5.69 -16.09
C ILE A 156 18.54 -5.56 -15.23
N GLY A 157 18.25 -4.38 -14.66
CA GLY A 157 17.19 -4.19 -13.67
C GLY A 157 17.23 -5.19 -12.50
N SER A 158 16.34 -5.08 -11.52
CA SER A 158 16.10 -6.17 -10.57
C SER A 158 14.71 -6.76 -10.75
N PRO A 159 14.53 -8.09 -10.59
CA PRO A 159 13.20 -8.68 -10.56
C PRO A 159 12.35 -8.01 -9.49
N LYS A 160 11.18 -7.54 -9.87
CA LYS A 160 10.18 -6.92 -9.00
C LYS A 160 8.84 -7.59 -9.18
N ILE A 161 8.12 -7.77 -8.08
CA ILE A 161 6.74 -8.22 -8.09
C ILE A 161 5.91 -7.13 -7.43
N SER A 162 4.95 -6.60 -8.17
CA SER A 162 3.99 -5.63 -7.67
C SER A 162 2.60 -6.23 -7.60
N TYR A 163 1.79 -5.74 -6.66
CA TYR A 163 0.37 -6.02 -6.57
C TYR A 163 -0.38 -4.70 -6.79
N ALA A 164 -1.26 -4.69 -7.77
CA ALA A 164 -2.04 -3.54 -8.19
C ALA A 164 -3.52 -3.80 -7.93
N ILE A 165 -4.23 -2.80 -7.41
CA ILE A 165 -5.68 -2.83 -7.18
C ILE A 165 -6.35 -1.54 -7.64
N PRO A 166 -7.63 -1.58 -8.03
CA PRO A 166 -8.33 -0.38 -8.45
C PRO A 166 -8.69 0.48 -7.24
N ILE A 167 -8.57 1.79 -7.40
CA ILE A 167 -9.12 2.83 -6.54
C ILE A 167 -9.85 3.84 -7.44
N THR A 168 -10.65 4.72 -6.85
CA THR A 168 -11.39 5.73 -7.60
C THR A 168 -11.03 7.10 -7.04
N ASP A 169 -10.71 8.03 -7.92
CA ASP A 169 -10.68 9.44 -7.58
C ASP A 169 -12.11 9.88 -7.21
N SER A 170 -12.32 10.23 -5.95
CA SER A 170 -13.63 10.63 -5.43
C SER A 170 -14.14 11.95 -5.99
N GLN A 171 -13.25 12.80 -6.55
CA GLN A 171 -13.62 14.09 -7.12
C GLN A 171 -14.03 13.94 -8.59
N THR A 172 -13.32 13.12 -9.35
CA THR A 172 -13.52 13.00 -10.81
C THR A 172 -14.26 11.74 -11.23
N GLY A 173 -14.33 10.72 -10.35
CA GLY A 173 -14.83 9.39 -10.67
C GLY A 173 -13.87 8.55 -11.52
N MET A 174 -12.67 9.06 -11.84
CA MET A 174 -11.70 8.33 -12.64
C MET A 174 -11.15 7.12 -11.88
N GLY A 175 -10.96 6.01 -12.60
CA GLY A 175 -10.27 4.84 -12.07
C GLY A 175 -8.76 5.08 -12.03
N LEU A 176 -8.14 4.80 -10.90
CA LEU A 176 -6.69 4.82 -10.73
C LEU A 176 -6.21 3.42 -10.28
N THR A 177 -4.94 3.17 -10.50
CA THR A 177 -4.25 1.96 -10.06
C THR A 177 -3.42 2.27 -8.83
N PHE A 178 -3.75 1.63 -7.71
CA PHE A 178 -2.99 1.71 -6.46
C PHE A 178 -2.12 0.47 -6.30
N LEU A 179 -0.83 0.65 -6.01
CA LEU A 179 0.10 -0.48 -5.97
C LEU A 179 1.24 -0.32 -4.97
N SER A 180 1.88 -1.45 -4.70
CA SER A 180 3.22 -1.57 -4.11
C SER A 180 3.92 -2.78 -4.72
N GLY A 181 5.23 -2.90 -4.51
CA GLY A 181 5.98 -4.08 -4.91
C GLY A 181 7.19 -4.36 -4.02
N PHE A 182 7.75 -5.54 -4.17
CA PHE A 182 8.99 -5.95 -3.53
C PHE A 182 9.93 -6.62 -4.54
N TYR A 183 11.21 -6.65 -4.21
CA TYR A 183 12.24 -7.33 -4.99
C TYR A 183 12.49 -8.71 -4.35
N PRO A 184 12.09 -9.83 -5.01
CA PRO A 184 12.33 -11.15 -4.47
C PRO A 184 13.82 -11.42 -4.35
N LYS A 185 14.24 -12.03 -3.23
CA LYS A 185 15.61 -12.54 -3.12
C LYS A 185 15.80 -13.66 -4.13
N VAL A 186 16.82 -13.54 -4.98
CA VAL A 186 17.27 -14.63 -5.84
C VAL A 186 17.73 -15.75 -4.91
N LYS A 187 17.15 -16.95 -5.03
CA LYS A 187 17.66 -18.12 -4.31
C LYS A 187 19.01 -18.47 -4.93
N GLU A 188 20.06 -18.44 -4.12
CA GLU A 188 21.37 -19.03 -4.44
C GLU A 188 21.27 -20.54 -4.69
#